data_AF-A0A1X7SVF3-F1
#
_entry.id   AF-A0A1X7SVF3-F1
#
_cell.length_a   1.000
_cell.length_b   1.000
_cell.length_c   1.000
_cell.angle_alpha   90.00
_cell.angle_beta   90.00
_cell.angle_gamma   90.00
#
_symmetry.space_group_name_H-M   'P 1'
#
loop_
_entity.id
_entity.type
_entity.pdbx_description
1 polymer ?
#
loop_
_entity_poly.entity_id
_entity_poly.type
_entity_poly.pdbx_seq_one_letter_code
_entity_poly.pdbx_strand_id
1 'polypeptide(L)'
;MPIQMLPQYFYMPSFKVHPQMSKMTRELDQHPDWYLRDSNGTKVRNKQGYYAFDVSKPDLRLWWKNFCLNALKVTNGDGCYSDSSQRYNTTFKPPLSPKKEKAWGDGLLELSKEVQLALGDDRLLIGKVANQSYVKAVQIEYFYARNSSIVELMLAVEVGQVVQAHVPITQNCHDDITNFEAAFLIGAGKYSYFGCGIWSTPNEDTNAFIWRPEYDKPLGAPNGPATYKKGVWRREFSHGTTVEFDTSTNTGTIKWGE
;
A
#
# COMPACT_ATOMS: atom_id res chain seq x y z
N MET A 1 19.66 -6.89 9.73
CA MET A 1 19.13 -6.99 8.36
C MET A 1 19.46 -5.67 7.67
N PRO A 2 19.99 -5.66 6.44
CA PRO A 2 20.07 -4.43 5.65
C PRO A 2 18.64 -3.94 5.29
N ILE A 3 18.51 -2.65 4.95
CA ILE A 3 17.27 -2.15 4.33
C ILE A 3 17.13 -2.86 2.98
N GLN A 4 16.06 -3.65 2.81
CA GLN A 4 15.92 -4.55 1.68
C GLN A 4 15.37 -3.84 0.43
N MET A 5 15.63 -4.40 -0.75
CA MET A 5 15.05 -3.92 -2.03
C MET A 5 13.53 -4.13 -2.05
N LEU A 6 12.80 -3.17 -2.62
CA LEU A 6 11.34 -3.17 -2.66
C LEU A 6 10.79 -4.24 -3.62
N PRO A 7 9.64 -4.88 -3.29
CA PRO A 7 8.96 -5.80 -4.21
C PRO A 7 8.55 -5.08 -5.51
N GLN A 8 8.77 -5.71 -6.66
CA GLN A 8 8.32 -5.20 -7.95
C GLN A 8 6.89 -5.70 -8.22
N TYR A 9 5.94 -4.78 -8.41
CA TYR A 9 4.53 -5.15 -8.55
C TYR A 9 3.87 -4.49 -9.76
N PHE A 10 2.76 -5.09 -10.21
CA PHE A 10 1.92 -4.54 -11.26
C PHE A 10 0.78 -3.70 -10.67
N TYR A 11 0.69 -2.41 -11.05
CA TYR A 11 -0.36 -1.51 -10.59
C TYR A 11 -1.72 -1.80 -11.23
N MET A 12 -2.75 -1.92 -10.39
CA MET A 12 -4.14 -2.02 -10.82
C MET A 12 -5.09 -1.22 -9.91
N PRO A 13 -6.04 -0.45 -10.47
CA PRO A 13 -7.12 0.11 -9.68
C PRO A 13 -8.08 -1.00 -9.27
N SER A 14 -8.51 -1.00 -8.01
CA SER A 14 -9.42 -2.01 -7.49
C SER A 14 -10.82 -1.89 -8.10
N PHE A 15 -11.30 -0.65 -8.28
CA PHE A 15 -12.63 -0.38 -8.84
C PHE A 15 -12.69 0.82 -9.79
N LYS A 16 -11.61 1.60 -9.94
CA LYS A 16 -11.64 2.85 -10.72
C LYS A 16 -11.33 2.58 -12.19
N VAL A 17 -12.15 3.14 -13.09
CA VAL A 17 -11.82 3.22 -14.51
C VAL A 17 -10.81 4.35 -14.70
N HIS A 18 -9.52 3.99 -14.79
CA HIS A 18 -8.44 4.95 -15.00
C HIS A 18 -8.12 5.07 -16.51
N PRO A 19 -8.46 6.19 -17.19
CA PRO A 19 -8.37 6.25 -18.66
C PRO A 19 -6.96 6.02 -19.20
N GLN A 20 -5.93 6.39 -18.44
CA GLN A 20 -4.52 6.22 -18.82
C GLN A 20 -4.10 4.74 -18.90
N MET A 21 -4.84 3.83 -18.26
CA MET A 21 -4.62 2.39 -18.37
C MET A 21 -5.27 1.84 -19.64
N SER A 22 -4.75 2.29 -20.78
CA SER A 22 -5.42 2.19 -22.08
C SER A 22 -5.84 0.76 -22.47
N LYS A 23 -5.05 -0.26 -22.14
CA LYS A 23 -5.42 -1.67 -22.38
C LYS A 23 -6.62 -2.10 -21.54
N MET A 24 -6.57 -1.88 -20.23
CA MET A 24 -7.71 -2.20 -19.35
C MET A 24 -8.96 -1.43 -19.78
N THR A 25 -8.85 -0.13 -20.01
CA THR A 25 -9.98 0.70 -20.44
C THR A 25 -10.62 0.17 -21.73
N ARG A 26 -9.82 -0.23 -22.73
CA ARG A 26 -10.35 -0.81 -23.98
C ARG A 26 -11.10 -2.12 -23.75
N GLU A 27 -10.58 -3.01 -22.90
CA GLU A 27 -11.24 -4.28 -22.58
C GLU A 27 -12.54 -4.03 -21.79
N LEU A 28 -12.55 -3.08 -20.86
CA LEU A 28 -13.73 -2.68 -20.10
C LEU A 28 -14.82 -2.05 -20.97
N ASP A 29 -14.44 -1.30 -22.00
CA ASP A 29 -15.39 -0.69 -22.93
C ASP A 29 -16.11 -1.72 -23.82
N GLN A 30 -15.54 -2.92 -23.99
CA GLN A 30 -16.20 -4.06 -24.65
C GLN A 30 -17.27 -4.71 -23.75
N HIS A 31 -17.27 -4.40 -22.46
CA HIS A 31 -18.22 -4.92 -21.46
C HIS A 31 -18.97 -3.78 -20.76
N PRO A 32 -19.90 -3.08 -21.44
CA PRO A 32 -20.60 -1.92 -20.88
C PRO A 32 -21.46 -2.23 -19.64
N ASP A 33 -21.76 -3.51 -19.40
CA ASP A 33 -22.47 -4.01 -18.24
C ASP A 33 -21.56 -4.16 -17.00
N TRP A 34 -20.23 -4.13 -17.17
CA TRP A 34 -19.25 -4.17 -16.07
C TRP A 34 -19.09 -2.83 -15.34
N TYR A 35 -19.66 -1.76 -15.89
CA TYR A 35 -19.73 -0.48 -15.20
C TYR A 35 -20.76 -0.52 -14.07
N LEU A 36 -20.37 -0.03 -12.90
CA LEU A 36 -21.25 0.11 -11.74
C LEU A 36 -22.33 1.15 -12.02
N ARG A 37 -23.57 0.78 -11.72
CA ARG A 37 -24.76 1.58 -11.98
C ARG A 37 -25.65 1.68 -10.75
N ASP A 38 -26.35 2.80 -10.65
CA ASP A 38 -27.42 3.00 -9.65
C ASP A 38 -28.69 2.21 -10.02
N SER A 39 -29.75 2.36 -9.23
CA SER A 39 -31.03 1.70 -9.47
C SER A 39 -31.72 2.12 -10.77
N ASN A 40 -31.35 3.27 -11.33
CA ASN A 40 -31.90 3.80 -12.58
C ASN A 40 -31.06 3.38 -13.80
N GLY A 41 -30.01 2.58 -13.60
CA GLY A 41 -29.10 2.16 -14.66
C GLY A 41 -28.06 3.23 -15.04
N THR A 42 -27.94 4.32 -14.28
CA THR A 42 -26.97 5.39 -14.54
C THR A 42 -25.58 4.98 -14.06
N LYS A 43 -24.54 5.14 -14.89
CA LYS A 43 -23.15 4.87 -14.48
C LYS A 43 -22.76 5.77 -13.30
N VAL A 44 -22.17 5.18 -12.26
CA VAL A 44 -21.73 5.95 -11.09
C VAL A 44 -20.26 6.32 -11.16
N ARG A 45 -19.92 7.45 -10.54
CA ARG A 45 -18.56 7.93 -10.35
C ARG A 45 -18.21 7.95 -8.88
N ASN A 46 -16.94 7.73 -8.55
CA ASN A 46 -16.43 7.93 -7.21
C ASN A 46 -16.24 9.44 -6.92
N LYS A 47 -15.85 9.77 -5.68
CA LYS A 47 -15.56 11.16 -5.27
C LYS A 47 -14.47 11.88 -6.09
N GLN A 48 -13.62 11.15 -6.80
CA GLN A 48 -12.56 11.68 -7.66
C GLN A 48 -13.04 11.89 -9.11
N GLY A 49 -14.30 11.56 -9.42
CA GLY A 49 -14.87 11.72 -10.76
C GLY A 49 -14.61 10.56 -11.71
N TYR A 50 -13.93 9.49 -11.27
CA TYR A 50 -13.72 8.28 -12.07
C TYR A 50 -14.96 7.39 -12.05
N TYR A 51 -15.33 6.83 -13.20
CA TYR A 51 -16.31 5.75 -13.25
C TYR A 51 -15.82 4.54 -12.46
N ALA A 52 -16.76 3.73 -11.95
CA ALA A 52 -16.46 2.55 -11.17
C ALA A 52 -16.83 1.26 -11.89
N PHE A 53 -16.06 0.21 -11.65
CA PHE A 53 -16.36 -1.17 -12.01
C PHE A 53 -17.32 -1.79 -10.99
N ASP A 54 -18.21 -2.66 -11.47
CA ASP A 54 -19.12 -3.44 -10.65
C ASP A 54 -18.48 -4.74 -10.17
N VAL A 55 -17.64 -4.67 -9.13
CA VAL A 55 -16.95 -5.84 -8.56
C VAL A 55 -17.89 -6.87 -7.91
N SER A 56 -19.20 -6.57 -7.81
CA SER A 56 -20.19 -7.59 -7.47
C SER A 56 -20.37 -8.65 -8.56
N LYS A 57 -19.93 -8.37 -9.80
CA LYS A 57 -19.99 -9.29 -10.94
C LYS A 57 -18.81 -10.29 -10.95
N PRO A 58 -19.06 -11.60 -10.90
CA PRO A 58 -18.00 -12.61 -10.93
C PRO A 58 -17.11 -12.54 -12.17
N ASP A 59 -17.67 -12.32 -13.36
CA ASP A 59 -16.90 -12.27 -14.61
C ASP A 59 -15.90 -11.10 -14.62
N LEU A 60 -16.28 -9.97 -14.03
CA LEU A 60 -15.40 -8.81 -13.87
C LEU A 60 -14.25 -9.13 -12.92
N ARG A 61 -14.51 -9.81 -11.80
CA ARG A 61 -13.46 -10.22 -10.86
C ARG A 61 -12.51 -11.23 -11.49
N LEU A 62 -13.05 -12.19 -12.24
CA LEU A 62 -12.27 -13.16 -13.01
C LEU A 62 -11.37 -12.45 -14.02
N TRP A 63 -11.89 -11.46 -14.74
CA TRP A 63 -11.11 -10.63 -15.65
C TRP A 63 -9.99 -9.88 -14.92
N TRP A 64 -10.29 -9.17 -13.82
CA TRP A 64 -9.30 -8.41 -13.05
C TRP A 64 -8.16 -9.31 -12.58
N LYS A 65 -8.51 -10.48 -12.00
CA LYS A 65 -7.56 -11.50 -11.55
C LYS A 65 -6.67 -11.98 -12.70
N ASN A 66 -7.26 -12.35 -13.83
CA ASN A 66 -6.50 -12.84 -14.98
C ASN A 66 -5.60 -11.76 -15.58
N PHE A 67 -6.05 -10.51 -15.58
CA PHE A 67 -5.26 -9.38 -16.04
C PHE A 67 -3.98 -9.22 -15.19
N CYS A 68 -4.14 -9.22 -13.86
CA CYS A 68 -3.04 -9.26 -12.90
C CYS A 68 -2.08 -10.43 -13.16
N LEU A 69 -2.59 -11.67 -13.17
CA LEU A 69 -1.75 -12.87 -13.33
C LEU A 69 -0.99 -12.89 -14.66
N ASN A 70 -1.62 -12.44 -15.75
CA ASN A 70 -0.98 -12.36 -17.05
C ASN A 70 0.11 -11.28 -17.09
N ALA A 71 -0.11 -10.14 -16.43
CA ALA A 71 0.93 -9.12 -16.30
C ALA A 71 2.17 -9.69 -15.58
N LEU A 72 1.97 -10.42 -14.47
CA LEU A 72 3.08 -11.01 -13.71
C LEU A 72 3.84 -12.11 -14.48
N LYS A 73 3.20 -12.81 -15.42
CA LYS A 73 3.90 -13.75 -16.31
C LYS A 73 4.86 -13.05 -17.26
N VAL A 74 4.53 -11.83 -17.67
CA VAL A 74 5.35 -11.04 -18.61
C VAL A 74 6.44 -10.28 -17.88
N THR A 75 6.14 -9.71 -16.72
CA THR A 75 7.08 -8.86 -15.97
C THR A 75 7.96 -9.63 -14.98
N ASN A 76 7.61 -10.88 -14.66
CA ASN A 76 8.19 -11.64 -13.54
C ASN A 76 8.10 -10.88 -12.19
N GLY A 77 7.04 -10.09 -11.99
CA GLY A 77 6.83 -9.32 -10.76
C GLY A 77 6.39 -10.17 -9.56
N ASP A 78 6.61 -9.64 -8.36
CA ASP A 78 6.33 -10.23 -7.05
C ASP A 78 4.85 -10.17 -6.65
N GLY A 79 4.04 -9.37 -7.34
CA GLY A 79 2.66 -9.17 -6.92
C GLY A 79 1.86 -8.12 -7.69
N CYS A 80 0.61 -7.97 -7.29
CA CYS A 80 -0.31 -6.97 -7.86
C CYS A 80 -0.70 -5.96 -6.80
N TYR A 81 -0.59 -4.68 -7.15
CA TYR A 81 -1.03 -3.58 -6.31
C TYR A 81 -2.47 -3.22 -6.61
N SER A 82 -3.33 -3.27 -5.59
CA SER A 82 -4.76 -2.99 -5.72
C SER A 82 -5.08 -1.59 -5.16
N ASP A 83 -4.96 -0.56 -5.99
CA ASP A 83 -5.26 0.81 -5.56
C ASP A 83 -6.72 0.97 -5.17
N SER A 84 -6.95 1.54 -3.99
CA SER A 84 -8.27 1.81 -3.40
C SER A 84 -9.02 0.54 -2.98
N SER A 85 -8.30 -0.54 -2.68
CA SER A 85 -8.81 -1.82 -2.18
C SER A 85 -9.62 -1.73 -0.89
N GLN A 86 -9.34 -0.73 -0.04
CA GLN A 86 -9.95 -0.58 1.27
C GLN A 86 -11.33 0.07 1.28
N ARG A 87 -11.81 0.57 0.13
CA ARG A 87 -12.94 1.52 0.12
C ARG A 87 -14.30 0.87 -0.08
N TYR A 88 -14.67 -0.08 0.79
CA TYR A 88 -15.99 -0.74 0.77
C TYR A 88 -17.17 0.21 1.03
N ASN A 89 -16.93 1.35 1.69
CA ASN A 89 -17.92 2.42 1.93
C ASN A 89 -17.62 3.68 1.08
N THR A 90 -17.40 3.52 -0.23
CA THR A 90 -17.15 4.66 -1.12
C THR A 90 -18.43 5.46 -1.37
N THR A 91 -18.35 6.79 -1.26
CA THR A 91 -19.40 7.66 -1.77
C THR A 91 -19.40 7.68 -3.30
N PHE A 92 -20.48 7.17 -3.89
CA PHE A 92 -20.74 7.20 -5.32
C PHE A 92 -21.71 8.31 -5.71
N LYS A 93 -21.59 8.79 -6.94
CA LYS A 93 -22.49 9.78 -7.56
C LYS A 93 -22.94 9.28 -8.94
N PRO A 94 -24.26 9.06 -9.17
CA PRO A 94 -25.34 9.07 -8.17
C PRO A 94 -25.13 8.01 -7.06
N PRO A 95 -25.77 8.17 -5.89
CA PRO A 95 -25.63 7.20 -4.80
C PRO A 95 -26.23 5.84 -5.17
N LEU A 96 -25.63 4.77 -4.64
CA LEU A 96 -26.17 3.41 -4.78
C LEU A 96 -27.29 3.19 -3.77
N SER A 97 -28.17 2.23 -4.06
CA SER A 97 -29.06 1.70 -3.02
C SER A 97 -28.24 0.93 -1.97
N PRO A 98 -28.68 0.87 -0.70
CA PRO A 98 -27.94 0.15 0.35
C PRO A 98 -27.63 -1.31 -0.02
N LYS A 99 -28.57 -2.00 -0.68
CA LYS A 99 -28.37 -3.37 -1.17
C LYS A 99 -27.25 -3.46 -2.22
N LYS A 100 -27.20 -2.49 -3.14
CA LYS A 100 -26.19 -2.48 -4.21
C LYS A 100 -24.82 -2.08 -3.68
N GLU A 101 -24.75 -1.13 -2.75
CA GLU A 101 -23.52 -0.75 -2.06
C GLU A 101 -22.94 -1.93 -1.27
N LYS A 102 -23.76 -2.65 -0.51
CA LYS A 102 -23.32 -3.85 0.20
C LYS A 102 -22.79 -4.92 -0.77
N ALA A 103 -23.54 -5.24 -1.83
CA ALA A 103 -23.12 -6.24 -2.81
C ALA A 103 -21.80 -5.86 -3.51
N TRP A 104 -21.59 -4.57 -3.75
CA TRP A 104 -20.35 -4.05 -4.30
C TRP A 104 -19.19 -4.17 -3.30
N GLY A 105 -19.39 -3.81 -2.02
CA GLY A 105 -18.40 -3.99 -0.97
C GLY A 105 -18.02 -5.45 -0.73
N ASP A 106 -19.00 -6.35 -0.66
CA ASP A 106 -18.79 -7.80 -0.58
C ASP A 106 -17.99 -8.31 -1.79
N GLY A 107 -18.29 -7.82 -2.99
CA GLY A 107 -17.56 -8.14 -4.21
C GLY A 107 -16.09 -7.69 -4.19
N LEU A 108 -15.78 -6.56 -3.56
CA LEU A 108 -14.40 -6.08 -3.41
C LEU A 108 -13.59 -6.98 -2.45
N LEU A 109 -14.23 -7.45 -1.39
CA LEU A 109 -13.64 -8.41 -0.46
C LEU A 109 -13.37 -9.75 -1.17
N GLU A 110 -14.35 -10.26 -1.92
CA GLU A 110 -14.21 -11.51 -2.67
C GLU A 110 -13.14 -11.40 -3.76
N LEU A 111 -13.04 -10.26 -4.46
CA LEU A 111 -11.95 -9.99 -5.41
C LEU A 111 -10.58 -10.13 -4.74
N SER A 112 -10.40 -9.51 -3.57
CA SER A 112 -9.14 -9.56 -2.83
C SER A 112 -8.77 -11.00 -2.46
N LYS A 113 -9.76 -11.78 -2.00
CA LYS A 113 -9.61 -13.20 -1.68
C LYS A 113 -9.25 -14.03 -2.90
N GLU A 114 -10.03 -13.93 -3.98
CA GLU A 114 -9.83 -14.69 -5.23
C GLU A 114 -8.44 -14.42 -5.83
N VAL A 115 -7.98 -13.17 -5.78
CA VAL A 115 -6.67 -12.76 -6.30
C VAL A 115 -5.54 -13.31 -5.42
N GLN A 116 -5.58 -13.07 -4.10
CA GLN A 116 -4.50 -13.54 -3.23
C GLN A 116 -4.38 -15.07 -3.22
N LEU A 117 -5.51 -15.80 -3.28
CA LEU A 117 -5.49 -17.26 -3.43
C LEU A 117 -4.84 -17.70 -4.74
N ALA A 118 -5.10 -17.00 -5.85
CA ALA A 118 -4.50 -17.34 -7.14
C ALA A 118 -3.03 -16.93 -7.25
N LEU A 119 -2.59 -15.92 -6.49
CA LEU A 119 -1.19 -15.54 -6.36
C LEU A 119 -0.39 -16.56 -5.53
N GLY A 120 -1.05 -17.28 -4.61
CA GLY A 120 -0.41 -18.25 -3.74
C GLY A 120 0.37 -17.62 -2.58
N ASP A 121 1.37 -18.36 -2.08
CA ASP A 121 2.22 -17.92 -0.98
C ASP A 121 3.45 -17.13 -1.43
N ASP A 122 3.90 -17.34 -2.67
CA ASP A 122 5.11 -16.72 -3.21
C ASP A 122 4.89 -15.30 -3.75
N ARG A 123 3.63 -14.86 -3.87
CA ARG A 123 3.28 -13.56 -4.46
C ARG A 123 2.28 -12.77 -3.63
N LEU A 124 2.36 -11.46 -3.75
CA LEU A 124 1.69 -10.53 -2.86
C LEU A 124 0.54 -9.81 -3.57
N LEU A 125 -0.67 -9.87 -3.00
CA LEU A 125 -1.66 -8.83 -3.21
C LEU A 125 -1.31 -7.68 -2.26
N ILE A 126 -1.07 -6.51 -2.82
CA ILE A 126 -0.68 -5.31 -2.08
C ILE A 126 -1.89 -4.38 -1.98
N GLY A 127 -2.29 -4.04 -0.76
CA GLY A 127 -3.36 -3.09 -0.46
C GLY A 127 -2.84 -1.78 0.11
N LYS A 128 -3.75 -0.95 0.60
CA LYS A 128 -3.47 0.42 1.05
C LYS A 128 -3.61 0.67 2.55
N VAL A 129 -4.05 -0.33 3.30
CA VAL A 129 -4.27 -0.21 4.75
C VAL A 129 -3.81 -1.46 5.46
N ALA A 130 -3.27 -1.28 6.66
CA ALA A 130 -2.87 -2.37 7.53
C ALA A 130 -4.08 -3.24 7.91
N ASN A 131 -3.85 -4.54 8.11
CA ASN A 131 -4.86 -5.51 8.55
C ASN A 131 -6.09 -5.61 7.61
N GLN A 132 -5.90 -5.34 6.31
CA GLN A 132 -6.92 -5.61 5.31
C GLN A 132 -7.06 -7.12 5.07
N SER A 133 -8.29 -7.64 5.15
CA SER A 133 -8.56 -9.05 4.92
C SER A 133 -8.07 -9.52 3.54
N TYR A 134 -7.46 -10.71 3.51
CA TYR A 134 -6.91 -11.38 2.33
C TYR A 134 -5.76 -10.66 1.62
N VAL A 135 -5.23 -9.58 2.19
CA VAL A 135 -4.12 -8.81 1.61
C VAL A 135 -2.86 -9.10 2.42
N LYS A 136 -1.85 -9.70 1.79
CA LYS A 136 -0.59 -10.08 2.46
C LYS A 136 0.45 -8.96 2.53
N ALA A 137 0.24 -7.87 1.80
CA ALA A 137 1.17 -6.74 1.78
C ALA A 137 0.44 -5.40 1.79
N VAL A 138 1.05 -4.38 2.39
CA VAL A 138 0.48 -3.02 2.43
C VAL A 138 1.51 -1.98 2.03
N GLN A 139 1.06 -1.00 1.24
CA GLN A 139 1.79 0.23 1.02
C GLN A 139 1.12 1.37 1.77
N ILE A 140 1.81 1.91 2.76
CA ILE A 140 1.39 3.10 3.49
C ILE A 140 1.85 4.30 2.66
N GLU A 141 1.00 4.74 1.73
CA GLU A 141 1.35 5.73 0.69
C GLU A 141 1.71 7.13 1.20
N TYR A 142 1.37 7.43 2.46
CA TYR A 142 1.64 8.72 3.08
C TYR A 142 2.12 8.51 4.51
N PHE A 143 3.25 7.81 4.64
CA PHE A 143 3.91 7.61 5.92
C PHE A 143 4.50 8.93 6.42
N TYR A 144 3.73 9.65 7.24
CA TYR A 144 4.20 10.86 7.92
C TYR A 144 5.02 10.51 9.17
N ALA A 145 6.01 11.31 9.51
CA ALA A 145 6.66 11.28 10.81
C ALA A 145 5.68 11.69 11.92
N ARG A 146 4.81 10.78 12.37
CA ARG A 146 3.79 11.00 13.40
C ARG A 146 3.33 9.69 14.00
N ASN A 147 2.76 9.77 15.21
CA ASN A 147 2.32 8.60 15.96
C ASN A 147 1.36 7.67 15.20
N SER A 148 0.41 8.21 14.43
CA SER A 148 -0.56 7.37 13.70
C SER A 148 0.07 6.51 12.60
N SER A 149 1.09 7.01 11.90
CA SER A 149 1.80 6.22 10.90
C SER A 149 2.62 5.10 11.55
N ILE A 150 3.24 5.39 12.70
CA ILE A 150 3.97 4.40 13.50
C ILE A 150 3.03 3.27 13.92
N VAL A 151 1.87 3.61 14.45
CA VAL A 151 0.86 2.63 14.90
C VAL A 151 0.31 1.81 13.73
N GLU A 152 0.07 2.41 12.56
CA GLU A 152 -0.36 1.69 11.37
C GLU A 152 0.70 0.69 10.88
N LEU A 153 1.98 1.10 10.86
CA LEU A 153 3.09 0.22 10.53
C LEU A 153 3.21 -0.94 11.53
N MET A 154 3.13 -0.66 12.84
CA MET A 154 3.15 -1.71 13.87
C MET A 154 2.00 -2.70 13.70
N LEU A 155 0.79 -2.23 13.39
CA LEU A 155 -0.36 -3.09 13.14
C LEU A 155 -0.09 -4.03 11.96
N ALA A 156 0.44 -3.50 10.86
CA ALA A 156 0.77 -4.31 9.68
C ALA A 156 1.83 -5.37 9.99
N VAL A 157 2.86 -5.01 10.76
CA VAL A 157 3.90 -5.93 11.23
C VAL A 157 3.32 -7.02 12.12
N GLU A 158 2.46 -6.66 13.08
CA GLU A 158 1.84 -7.60 14.03
C GLU A 158 1.00 -8.66 13.32
N VAL A 159 0.27 -8.27 12.28
CA VAL A 159 -0.54 -9.22 11.48
C VAL A 159 0.26 -9.93 10.38
N GLY A 160 1.58 -9.76 10.35
CA GLY A 160 2.49 -10.47 9.45
C GLY A 160 2.46 -10.00 8.00
N GLN A 161 2.01 -8.76 7.73
CA GLN A 161 2.04 -8.21 6.38
C GLN A 161 3.45 -7.77 5.98
N VAL A 162 3.78 -7.92 4.70
CA VAL A 162 4.90 -7.21 4.08
C VAL A 162 4.53 -5.73 3.97
N VAL A 163 5.40 -4.82 4.40
CA VAL A 163 5.05 -3.39 4.49
C VAL A 163 6.01 -2.53 3.71
N GLN A 164 5.48 -1.70 2.81
CA GLN A 164 6.20 -0.53 2.31
C GLN A 164 5.64 0.73 2.98
N ALA A 165 6.45 1.38 3.82
CA ALA A 165 6.18 2.72 4.32
C ALA A 165 6.77 3.74 3.35
N HIS A 166 5.91 4.51 2.67
CA HIS A 166 6.35 5.49 1.68
C HIS A 166 6.09 6.91 2.15
N VAL A 167 7.15 7.71 2.23
CA VAL A 167 7.08 9.13 2.57
C VAL A 167 6.24 9.88 1.53
N PRO A 168 5.42 10.89 1.90
CA PRO A 168 4.64 11.65 0.93
C PRO A 168 5.52 12.18 -0.22
N ILE A 169 5.06 12.03 -1.46
CA ILE A 169 5.81 12.47 -2.67
C ILE A 169 6.10 13.98 -2.73
N THR A 170 5.44 14.78 -1.88
CA THR A 170 5.68 16.21 -1.74
C THR A 170 6.89 16.52 -0.86
N GLN A 171 7.40 15.53 -0.12
CA GLN A 171 8.61 15.67 0.68
C GLN A 171 9.81 15.66 -0.27
N ASN A 172 10.69 16.65 -0.13
CA ASN A 172 12.00 16.58 -0.76
C ASN A 172 12.83 15.53 -0.03
N CYS A 173 13.08 14.42 -0.72
CA CYS A 173 13.83 13.30 -0.18
C CYS A 173 15.35 13.49 -0.26
N HIS A 174 15.86 14.60 -0.81
CA HIS A 174 17.28 14.97 -0.67
C HIS A 174 17.59 15.73 0.62
N ASP A 175 16.56 16.28 1.28
CA ASP A 175 16.71 16.98 2.55
C ASP A 175 16.80 15.99 3.73
N ASP A 176 16.98 16.53 4.93
CA ASP A 176 16.91 15.77 6.18
C ASP A 176 15.51 15.17 6.37
N ILE A 177 15.45 13.85 6.47
CA ILE A 177 14.23 13.09 6.76
C ILE A 177 14.33 12.28 8.06
N THR A 178 15.26 12.60 8.94
CA THR A 178 15.53 11.84 10.18
C THR A 178 14.26 11.55 10.97
N ASN A 179 13.31 12.48 10.99
CA ASN A 179 12.02 12.28 11.65
C ASN A 179 11.19 11.12 11.04
N PHE A 180 11.22 10.96 9.72
CA PHE A 180 10.53 9.87 9.02
C PHE A 180 11.25 8.54 9.23
N GLU A 181 12.58 8.53 9.14
CA GLU A 181 13.40 7.34 9.40
C GLU A 181 13.22 6.86 10.84
N ALA A 182 13.25 7.77 11.81
CA ALA A 182 13.04 7.45 13.21
C ALA A 182 11.63 6.86 13.43
N ALA A 183 10.58 7.52 12.91
CA ALA A 183 9.22 7.00 12.98
C ALA A 183 9.11 5.60 12.35
N PHE A 184 9.73 5.39 11.19
CA PHE A 184 9.77 4.09 10.53
C PHE A 184 10.48 3.04 11.40
N LEU A 185 11.68 3.32 11.89
CA LEU A 185 12.46 2.40 12.72
C LEU A 185 11.78 2.05 14.05
N ILE A 186 10.98 2.97 14.63
CA ILE A 186 10.14 2.65 15.80
C ILE A 186 9.13 1.56 15.44
N GLY A 187 8.44 1.65 14.31
CA GLY A 187 7.41 0.70 13.90
C GLY A 187 7.91 -0.54 13.16
N ALA A 188 9.11 -0.48 12.59
CA ALA A 188 9.63 -1.49 11.68
C ALA A 188 9.73 -2.89 12.31
N GLY A 189 9.41 -3.89 11.50
CA GLY A 189 9.58 -5.30 11.81
C GLY A 189 10.23 -6.05 10.65
N LYS A 190 10.10 -7.39 10.67
CA LYS A 190 10.51 -8.22 9.54
C LYS A 190 9.69 -7.84 8.30
N TYR A 191 10.33 -7.76 7.13
CA TYR A 191 9.69 -7.39 5.86
C TYR A 191 9.04 -5.99 5.86
N SER A 192 9.60 -5.06 6.64
CA SER A 192 9.29 -3.63 6.54
C SER A 192 10.32 -2.93 5.66
N TYR A 193 9.84 -2.17 4.70
CA TYR A 193 10.62 -1.45 3.70
C TYR A 193 10.28 0.04 3.78
N PHE A 194 11.30 0.89 3.70
CA PHE A 194 11.15 2.34 3.73
C PHE A 194 11.39 2.91 2.33
N GLY A 195 10.53 3.81 1.89
CA GLY A 195 10.63 4.47 0.59
C GLY A 195 10.47 5.98 0.70
N CYS A 196 11.33 6.71 -0.01
CA CYS A 196 11.23 8.16 -0.18
C CYS A 196 11.56 8.48 -1.64
N GLY A 197 10.67 9.20 -2.31
CA GLY A 197 10.81 9.56 -3.72
C GLY A 197 9.46 9.73 -4.40
N ILE A 198 9.43 9.57 -5.71
CA ILE A 198 8.20 9.51 -6.50
C ILE A 198 7.72 8.06 -6.71
N TRP A 199 6.43 7.86 -7.02
CA TRP A 199 5.87 6.50 -7.13
C TRP A 199 6.46 5.63 -8.23
N SER A 200 6.91 6.25 -9.31
CA SER A 200 7.44 5.57 -10.48
C SER A 200 8.26 6.52 -11.31
N THR A 201 9.35 6.01 -11.87
CA THR A 201 10.12 6.69 -12.90
C THR A 201 10.10 5.85 -14.17
N PRO A 202 9.76 6.42 -15.33
CA PRO A 202 10.06 5.77 -16.59
C PRO A 202 11.59 5.72 -16.75
N ASN A 203 12.17 4.53 -16.65
CA ASN A 203 13.56 4.23 -17.04
C ASN A 203 14.70 4.87 -16.23
N GLU A 204 14.44 5.47 -15.06
CA GLU A 204 15.48 6.09 -14.23
C GLU A 204 15.24 5.90 -12.72
N ASP A 205 15.98 5.02 -12.05
CA ASP A 205 15.73 4.68 -10.63
C ASP A 205 16.10 5.80 -9.63
N THR A 206 16.62 6.93 -10.10
CA THR A 206 17.21 7.99 -9.26
C THR A 206 16.20 8.76 -8.40
N ASN A 207 14.93 8.82 -8.84
CA ASN A 207 13.91 9.63 -8.16
C ASN A 207 12.82 8.81 -7.47
N ALA A 208 12.62 7.53 -7.84
CA ALA A 208 11.54 6.73 -7.30
C ALA A 208 11.81 6.27 -5.86
N PHE A 209 13.06 5.87 -5.60
CA PHE A 209 13.53 5.48 -4.27
C PHE A 209 14.94 6.04 -4.06
N ILE A 210 15.00 7.25 -3.53
CA ILE A 210 16.27 7.92 -3.28
C ILE A 210 17.02 7.16 -2.18
N TRP A 211 18.09 6.48 -2.59
CA TRP A 211 18.98 5.75 -1.70
C TRP A 211 19.81 6.72 -0.85
N ARG A 212 20.05 6.37 0.41
CA ARG A 212 20.91 7.15 1.30
C ARG A 212 21.99 6.30 1.96
N PRO A 213 23.14 6.89 2.29
CA PRO A 213 24.23 6.17 2.96
C PRO A 213 23.84 5.54 4.30
N GLU A 214 22.86 6.10 5.01
CA GLU A 214 22.37 5.54 6.28
C GLU A 214 21.74 4.16 6.09
N TYR A 215 21.22 3.85 4.89
CA TYR A 215 20.57 2.58 4.59
C TYR A 215 21.57 1.41 4.48
N ASP A 216 22.85 1.72 4.24
CA ASP A 216 23.95 0.76 4.17
C ASP A 216 24.51 0.40 5.57
N LYS A 217 24.10 1.12 6.62
CA LYS A 217 24.58 0.86 7.99
C LYS A 217 24.01 -0.46 8.51
N PRO A 218 24.81 -1.27 9.24
CA PRO A 218 24.33 -2.53 9.79
C PRO A 218 23.33 -2.25 10.91
N LEU A 219 22.03 -2.33 10.62
CA LEU A 219 20.99 -2.07 11.63
C LEU A 219 20.86 -3.24 12.62
N GLY A 220 20.98 -4.48 12.14
CA GLY A 220 20.68 -5.68 12.93
C GLY A 220 19.19 -6.01 13.02
N ALA A 221 18.84 -7.00 13.84
CA ALA A 221 17.47 -7.24 14.28
C ALA A 221 17.11 -6.29 15.45
N PRO A 222 15.84 -5.92 15.64
CA PRO A 222 15.40 -5.20 16.84
C PRO A 222 15.68 -6.03 18.10
N ASN A 223 16.08 -5.38 19.20
CA ASN A 223 16.30 -6.03 20.50
C ASN A 223 14.99 -6.44 21.19
N GLY A 224 13.85 -5.94 20.69
CA GLY A 224 12.51 -6.24 21.16
C GLY A 224 11.47 -5.33 20.53
N PRO A 225 10.22 -5.36 21.05
CA PRO A 225 9.17 -4.40 20.71
C PRO A 225 9.57 -2.96 21.09
N ALA A 226 9.02 -1.98 20.39
CA ALA A 226 9.16 -0.58 20.81
C ALA A 226 8.49 -0.33 22.16
N THR A 227 9.04 0.59 22.95
CA THR A 227 8.44 1.01 24.22
C THR A 227 7.89 2.44 24.09
N TYR A 228 6.78 2.73 24.78
CA TYR A 228 6.17 4.05 24.80
C TYR A 228 6.06 4.55 26.24
N LYS A 229 6.69 5.69 26.55
CA LYS A 229 6.65 6.27 27.89
C LYS A 229 6.60 7.79 27.79
N LYS A 230 5.61 8.39 28.47
CA LYS A 230 5.45 9.85 28.57
C LYS A 230 5.49 10.57 27.20
N GLY A 231 4.83 10.03 26.19
CA GLY A 231 4.78 10.66 24.86
C GLY A 231 5.93 10.31 23.92
N VAL A 232 6.93 9.54 24.38
CA VAL A 232 8.13 9.20 23.60
C VAL A 232 8.18 7.70 23.33
N TRP A 233 8.34 7.35 22.05
CA TRP A 233 8.69 6.00 21.61
C TRP A 233 10.19 5.78 21.69
N ARG A 234 10.59 4.55 22.03
CA ARG A 234 11.99 4.11 21.99
C ARG A 234 12.12 2.73 21.37
N ARG A 235 13.16 2.54 20.56
CA ARG A 235 13.54 1.25 19.95
C ARG A 235 15.06 1.11 19.91
N GLU A 236 15.53 -0.12 20.08
CA GLU A 236 16.95 -0.46 19.97
C GLU A 236 17.14 -1.65 19.04
N PHE A 237 18.30 -1.70 18.40
CA PHE A 237 18.68 -2.76 17.48
C PHE A 237 20.04 -3.37 17.86
N SER A 238 20.26 -4.60 17.42
CA SER A 238 21.37 -5.47 17.86
C SER A 238 22.77 -4.98 17.47
N HIS A 239 22.89 -4.05 16.53
CA HIS A 239 24.18 -3.42 16.20
C HIS A 239 24.37 -2.07 16.90
N GLY A 240 23.60 -1.78 17.95
CA GLY A 240 23.79 -0.59 18.79
C GLY A 240 23.04 0.66 18.33
N THR A 241 22.25 0.57 17.25
CA THR A 241 21.36 1.68 16.85
C THR A 241 20.25 1.87 17.87
N THR A 242 20.11 3.09 18.39
CA THR A 242 19.01 3.50 19.28
C THR A 242 18.19 4.62 18.66
N VAL A 243 16.86 4.52 18.76
CA VAL A 243 15.91 5.43 18.13
C VAL A 243 14.94 5.95 19.17
N GLU A 244 14.72 7.26 19.20
CA GLU A 244 13.62 7.88 19.96
C GLU A 244 12.71 8.66 19.03
N PHE A 245 11.42 8.76 19.36
CA PHE A 245 10.46 9.60 18.64
C PHE A 245 9.47 10.25 19.61
N ASP A 246 9.49 11.58 19.68
CA ASP A 246 8.56 12.37 20.49
C ASP A 246 7.28 12.66 19.70
N THR A 247 6.15 12.15 20.20
CA THR A 247 4.84 12.25 19.53
C THR A 247 4.17 13.62 19.68
N SER A 248 4.65 14.47 20.59
CA SER A 248 4.12 15.83 20.78
C SER A 248 4.69 16.82 19.78
N THR A 249 5.97 16.67 19.44
CA THR A 249 6.71 17.53 18.50
C THR A 249 6.87 16.88 17.12
N ASN A 250 6.57 15.58 17.00
CA ASN A 250 6.85 14.78 15.81
C ASN A 250 8.34 14.76 15.42
N THR A 251 9.22 14.77 16.42
CA THR A 251 10.68 14.78 16.21
C THR A 251 11.29 13.45 16.60
N GLY A 252 12.13 12.92 15.72
CA GLY A 252 12.87 11.69 15.93
C GLY A 252 14.37 11.93 16.09
N THR A 253 15.03 11.06 16.84
CA THR A 253 16.49 11.01 16.93
C THR A 253 16.95 9.59 16.66
N ILE A 254 18.01 9.47 15.86
CA ILE A 254 18.65 8.18 15.55
C ILE A 254 20.11 8.31 15.94
N LYS A 255 20.54 7.48 16.88
CA LYS A 255 21.95 7.24 17.11
C LYS A 255 22.28 5.93 16.42
N TRP A 256 22.93 6.02 15.27
CA TRP A 256 23.38 4.84 14.52
C TRP A 256 24.46 4.09 15.30
N GLY A 257 24.37 2.76 15.30
CA GLY A 257 25.42 1.87 15.77
C GLY A 257 26.59 1.80 14.80
N GLU A 258 27.71 1.27 15.30
CA GLU A 258 28.94 0.99 14.54
C GLU A 258 29.00 -0.47 14.06
#